data_AF-A0A968YBL3-F1
#
_entry.id   AF-A0A968YBL3-F1
#
_cell.length_a   1.000
_cell.length_b   1.000
_cell.length_c   1.000
_cell.angle_alpha   90.00
_cell.angle_beta   90.00
_cell.angle_gamma   90.00
#
_symmetry.space_group_name_H-M   'P 1'
#
loop_
_entity.id
_entity.type
_entity.pdbx_description
1 polymer ?
#
loop_
_entity_poly.entity_id
_entity_poly.type
_entity_poly.pdbx_seq_one_letter_code
_entity_poly.pdbx_strand_id
1 'polypeptide(L)'
;MSQNIPLQRLNKRQVLAYLGDNDCSIDLSLKSRTQGNLSFSCDRVYQCADGKVLTVSRDGGGNLYGSVRDWQTELDELAVLRNKEPVHLLYNQLPPYNQLPPSDQFIQKIPRLISKLAKELEIEASQLDKTLESLLLVDQAIASKNRQNYIDSENQKIFGSLIAYVGEVVRIAINGEWQMRQDNNPDIWEPMIASQNGRVASFCILIFDELYEAEESSFYTIAEMLIEDHQR
;
A
#
# COMPACT_ATOMS: atom_id res chain seq x y z
N MET A 1 9.69 -18.90 8.85
CA MET A 1 9.14 -18.76 7.49
C MET A 1 10.31 -18.85 6.53
N SER A 2 10.36 -19.85 5.66
CA SER A 2 11.37 -19.89 4.61
C SER A 2 10.93 -18.89 3.55
N GLN A 3 11.71 -17.84 3.33
CA GLN A 3 11.42 -16.91 2.24
C GLN A 3 11.75 -17.63 0.92
N ASN A 4 10.75 -18.20 0.25
CA ASN A 4 10.88 -18.60 -1.14
C ASN A 4 10.82 -17.34 -2.01
N ILE A 5 11.94 -16.62 -2.02
CA ILE A 5 12.10 -15.41 -2.83
C ILE A 5 12.29 -15.86 -4.28
N PRO A 6 11.64 -15.22 -5.26
CA PRO A 6 12.04 -15.41 -6.65
C PRO A 6 13.56 -15.27 -6.78
N LEU A 7 14.18 -16.15 -7.57
CA LEU A 7 15.62 -16.12 -7.81
C LEU A 7 16.06 -14.73 -8.27
N GLN A 8 15.23 -14.08 -9.09
CA GLN A 8 15.51 -12.77 -9.62
C GLN A 8 14.23 -12.04 -10.03
N ARG A 9 14.13 -10.75 -9.68
CA ARG A 9 13.17 -9.82 -10.29
C ARG A 9 13.79 -9.21 -11.54
N LEU A 10 13.05 -9.23 -12.64
CA LEU A 10 13.48 -8.78 -13.96
C LEU A 10 12.63 -7.58 -14.40
N ASN A 11 13.27 -6.53 -14.89
CA ASN A 11 12.56 -5.45 -15.61
C ASN A 11 12.16 -5.91 -17.02
N LYS A 12 11.32 -5.12 -17.71
CA LYS A 12 10.81 -5.43 -19.05
C LYS A 12 11.91 -5.77 -20.07
N ARG A 13 13.02 -5.04 -20.07
CA ARG A 13 14.13 -5.30 -20.99
C ARG A 13 14.81 -6.64 -20.68
N GLN A 14 15.00 -6.94 -19.40
CA GLN A 14 15.58 -8.20 -18.95
C GLN A 14 14.65 -9.39 -19.23
N VAL A 15 13.33 -9.24 -19.07
CA VAL A 15 12.34 -10.26 -19.44
C VAL A 15 12.44 -10.60 -20.93
N LEU A 16 12.49 -9.59 -21.80
CA LEU A 16 12.61 -9.81 -23.25
C LEU A 16 13.92 -10.48 -23.63
N ALA A 17 15.04 -10.06 -23.03
CA ALA A 17 16.33 -10.71 -23.25
C ALA A 17 16.30 -12.17 -22.78
N TYR A 18 15.77 -12.42 -21.57
CA TYR A 18 15.66 -13.76 -21.00
C TYR A 18 14.83 -14.69 -21.88
N LEU A 19 13.67 -14.25 -22.37
CA LEU A 19 12.83 -15.01 -23.28
C LEU A 19 13.46 -15.26 -24.66
N GLY A 20 14.38 -14.40 -25.11
CA GLY A 20 15.11 -14.56 -26.36
C GLY A 20 16.29 -15.54 -26.24
N ASP A 21 16.96 -15.52 -25.10
CA ASP A 21 18.15 -16.34 -24.83
C ASP A 21 17.81 -17.73 -24.29
N ASN A 22 16.61 -17.91 -23.75
CA ASN A 22 16.16 -19.16 -23.16
C ASN A 22 14.94 -19.67 -23.94
N ASP A 23 14.95 -20.95 -24.28
CA ASP A 23 13.82 -21.61 -24.93
C ASP A 23 12.67 -21.75 -23.92
N CYS A 24 11.83 -20.71 -23.86
CA CYS A 24 10.70 -20.60 -22.94
C CYS A 24 9.39 -20.64 -23.71
N SER A 25 8.46 -21.48 -23.26
CA SER A 25 7.13 -21.60 -23.84
C SER A 25 6.07 -21.14 -22.85
N ILE A 26 4.98 -20.56 -23.36
CA ILE A 26 3.84 -20.17 -22.53
C ILE A 26 3.21 -21.45 -22.00
N ASP A 27 3.14 -21.59 -20.69
CA ASP A 27 2.45 -22.71 -20.06
C ASP A 27 1.04 -22.29 -19.63
N LEU A 28 0.07 -22.62 -20.48
CA LEU A 28 -1.35 -22.36 -20.22
C LEU A 28 -1.90 -23.19 -19.05
N SER A 29 -1.28 -24.35 -18.75
CA SER A 29 -1.67 -25.18 -17.62
C SER A 29 -1.26 -24.53 -16.30
N LEU A 30 -0.06 -23.92 -16.23
CA LEU A 30 0.35 -23.11 -15.09
C LEU A 30 -0.48 -21.84 -14.97
N LYS A 31 -0.81 -21.18 -16.08
CA LYS A 31 -1.72 -20.03 -16.08
C LYS A 31 -3.11 -20.37 -15.51
N SER A 32 -3.64 -21.56 -15.78
CA SER A 32 -4.93 -21.97 -15.22
C SER A 32 -4.90 -22.09 -13.68
N ARG A 33 -3.72 -22.36 -13.10
CA ARG A 33 -3.51 -22.43 -11.65
C ARG A 33 -3.51 -21.06 -10.98
N THR A 34 -3.24 -19.99 -11.74
CA THR A 34 -3.38 -18.61 -11.23
C THR A 34 -4.80 -18.06 -11.39
N GLN A 35 -5.65 -18.67 -12.25
CA GLN A 35 -7.01 -18.21 -12.51
C GLN A 35 -8.03 -18.49 -11.39
N GLY A 36 -7.62 -19.09 -10.28
CA GLY A 36 -8.46 -19.23 -9.08
C GLY A 36 -8.30 -18.03 -8.15
N ASN A 37 -9.07 -16.95 -8.35
CA ASN A 37 -9.20 -15.77 -7.47
C ASN A 37 -7.92 -15.05 -7.01
N LEU A 38 -6.72 -15.54 -7.31
CA LEU A 38 -5.43 -14.96 -6.91
C LEU A 38 -5.19 -13.72 -7.75
N SER A 39 -5.17 -12.53 -7.13
CA SER A 39 -4.74 -11.29 -7.78
C SER A 39 -3.23 -11.26 -7.96
N PHE A 40 -2.66 -12.34 -8.48
CA PHE A 40 -1.32 -12.27 -9.03
C PHE A 40 -1.40 -11.37 -10.25
N SER A 41 -0.62 -10.29 -10.25
CA SER A 41 -0.52 -9.35 -11.37
C SER A 41 0.19 -9.94 -12.59
N CYS A 42 0.48 -11.24 -12.59
CA CYS A 42 1.11 -11.92 -13.72
C CYS A 42 0.09 -12.28 -14.80
N ASP A 43 0.24 -11.65 -15.96
CA ASP A 43 -0.60 -11.88 -17.14
C ASP A 43 -0.20 -13.17 -17.86
N ARG A 44 1.07 -13.58 -17.73
CA ARG A 44 1.66 -14.74 -18.41
C ARG A 44 2.63 -15.50 -17.51
N VAL A 45 2.68 -16.81 -17.71
CA VAL A 45 3.63 -17.72 -17.07
C VAL A 45 4.32 -18.51 -18.17
N TYR A 46 5.65 -18.55 -18.10
CA TYR A 46 6.52 -19.25 -19.05
C TYR A 46 7.29 -20.34 -18.31
N GLN A 47 7.38 -21.52 -18.90
CA GLN A 47 8.30 -22.57 -18.48
C GLN A 47 9.45 -22.64 -19.49
N CYS A 48 10.67 -22.60 -18.97
CA CYS A 48 11.89 -22.63 -19.77
C CYS A 48 12.49 -24.03 -19.83
N ALA A 49 13.26 -24.33 -20.88
CA ALA A 49 13.88 -25.63 -21.09
C ALA A 49 14.82 -26.07 -19.95
N ASP A 50 15.38 -25.12 -19.21
CA ASP A 50 16.20 -25.37 -18.01
C ASP A 50 15.39 -25.69 -16.75
N GLY A 51 14.06 -25.75 -16.86
CA GLY A 51 13.14 -26.05 -15.76
C GLY A 51 12.73 -24.84 -14.93
N LYS A 52 13.28 -23.65 -15.19
CA LYS A 52 12.89 -22.41 -14.51
C LYS A 52 11.51 -21.94 -14.96
N VAL A 53 10.88 -21.13 -14.12
CA VAL A 53 9.59 -20.50 -14.40
C VAL A 53 9.74 -18.98 -14.39
N LEU A 54 9.24 -18.32 -15.42
CA LEU A 54 9.19 -16.87 -15.51
C LEU A 54 7.73 -16.42 -15.50
N THR A 55 7.34 -15.65 -14.49
CA THR A 55 6.06 -14.94 -14.46
C THR A 55 6.24 -13.54 -15.03
N VAL A 56 5.31 -13.06 -15.84
CA VAL A 56 5.38 -11.74 -16.48
C VAL A 56 4.11 -10.96 -16.18
N SER A 57 4.26 -9.77 -15.60
CA SER A 57 3.18 -8.84 -15.28
C SER A 57 2.76 -8.00 -16.47
N ARG A 58 1.62 -7.30 -16.34
CA ARG A 58 1.04 -6.48 -17.41
C ARG A 58 1.96 -5.34 -17.90
N ASP A 59 2.75 -4.78 -16.99
CA ASP A 59 3.77 -3.75 -17.29
C ASP A 59 4.99 -4.32 -18.06
N GLY A 60 5.09 -5.65 -18.15
CA GLY A 60 6.17 -6.39 -18.79
C GLY A 60 7.34 -6.75 -17.86
N GLY A 61 7.29 -6.36 -16.59
CA GLY A 61 8.20 -6.88 -15.56
C GLY A 61 7.95 -8.37 -15.29
N GLY A 62 8.85 -9.03 -14.56
CA GLY A 62 8.65 -10.44 -14.24
C GLY A 62 9.49 -10.97 -13.09
N ASN A 63 9.05 -12.09 -12.53
CA ASN A 63 9.77 -12.83 -11.48
C ASN A 63 10.23 -14.19 -12.02
N LEU A 64 11.51 -14.48 -11.85
CA LEU A 64 12.15 -15.74 -12.24
C LEU A 64 12.27 -16.66 -11.03
N TYR A 65 11.81 -17.89 -11.18
CA TYR A 65 11.84 -18.95 -10.17
C TYR A 65 12.75 -20.09 -10.61
N GLY A 66 13.39 -20.75 -9.65
CA GLY A 66 14.32 -21.86 -9.94
C GLY A 66 13.63 -23.08 -10.51
N SER A 67 12.36 -23.26 -10.20
CA SER A 67 11.56 -24.39 -10.65
C SER A 67 10.07 -24.10 -10.57
N VAL A 68 9.28 -24.96 -11.20
CA VAL A 68 7.81 -25.01 -11.02
C VAL A 68 7.43 -25.20 -9.55
N ARG A 69 8.24 -25.95 -8.78
CA ARG A 69 7.98 -26.21 -7.36
C ARG A 69 8.17 -24.95 -6.51
N ASP A 70 9.19 -24.15 -6.78
CA ASP A 70 9.45 -22.91 -6.03
C ASP A 70 8.29 -21.93 -6.24
N TRP A 71 7.88 -21.76 -7.50
CA TRP A 71 6.72 -20.95 -7.87
C TRP A 71 5.41 -21.48 -7.23
N GLN A 72 5.16 -22.79 -7.27
CA GLN A 72 3.97 -23.37 -6.63
C GLN A 72 3.98 -23.18 -5.12
N THR A 73 5.15 -23.25 -4.47
CA THR A 73 5.25 -23.04 -3.02
C THR A 73 4.85 -21.61 -2.65
N GLU A 74 5.28 -20.62 -3.43
CA GLU A 74 4.85 -19.22 -3.24
C GLU A 74 3.33 -19.06 -3.44
N LEU A 75 2.76 -19.70 -4.48
CA LEU A 75 1.31 -19.70 -4.68
C LEU A 75 0.56 -20.29 -3.49
N ASP A 76 1.03 -21.42 -2.96
CA ASP A 76 0.43 -22.11 -1.83
C ASP A 76 0.54 -21.26 -0.55
N GLU A 77 1.69 -20.62 -0.32
CA GLU A 77 1.89 -19.69 0.80
C GLU A 77 0.94 -18.49 0.71
N LEU A 78 0.78 -17.90 -0.48
CA LEU A 78 -0.16 -16.80 -0.70
C LEU A 78 -1.63 -17.24 -0.57
N ALA A 79 -1.96 -18.45 -0.99
CA ALA A 79 -3.29 -19.03 -0.75
C ALA A 79 -3.58 -19.19 0.74
N VAL A 80 -2.59 -19.64 1.53
CA VAL A 80 -2.71 -19.72 3.00
C VAL A 80 -2.88 -18.33 3.62
N LEU A 81 -2.12 -17.33 3.14
CA LEU A 81 -2.27 -15.95 3.60
C LEU A 81 -3.64 -15.35 3.28
N ARG A 82 -4.22 -15.65 2.11
CA ARG A 82 -5.57 -15.17 1.73
C ARG A 82 -6.71 -15.94 2.37
N ASN A 83 -6.48 -17.18 2.80
CA ASN A 83 -7.43 -17.94 3.61
C ASN A 83 -7.47 -17.44 5.07
N LYS A 84 -6.55 -16.56 5.48
CA LYS A 84 -6.77 -15.73 6.66
C LYS A 84 -7.79 -14.65 6.27
N GLU A 85 -8.80 -14.43 7.10
CA GLU A 85 -9.78 -13.37 6.84
C GLU A 85 -9.05 -12.06 6.54
N PRO A 86 -9.43 -11.33 5.47
CA PRO A 86 -8.77 -10.08 5.12
C PRO A 86 -8.85 -9.14 6.32
N VAL A 87 -7.69 -8.89 6.91
CA VAL A 87 -7.54 -7.96 8.02
C VAL A 87 -7.49 -6.57 7.40
N HIS A 88 -8.48 -5.73 7.71
CA HIS A 88 -8.52 -4.36 7.21
C HIS A 88 -7.23 -3.60 7.56
N LEU A 89 -6.79 -2.68 6.70
CA LEU A 89 -5.57 -1.89 6.91
C LEU A 89 -5.59 -1.09 8.22
N LEU A 90 -6.78 -0.74 8.70
CA LEU A 90 -6.98 -0.01 9.95
C LEU A 90 -7.25 -0.92 11.17
N TYR A 91 -7.24 -2.24 10.99
CA TYR A 91 -7.48 -3.18 12.08
C TYR A 91 -6.40 -3.03 13.16
N ASN A 92 -6.81 -2.81 14.42
CA ASN A 92 -5.95 -2.47 15.57
C ASN A 92 -5.14 -1.16 15.47
N GLN A 93 -5.22 -0.40 14.38
CA GLN A 93 -4.59 0.93 14.28
C GLN A 93 -5.43 2.04 14.90
N LEU A 94 -6.74 1.81 15.01
CA LEU A 94 -7.72 2.65 15.68
C LEU A 94 -8.29 1.87 16.87
N PRO A 95 -8.77 2.54 17.95
CA PRO A 95 -9.32 1.86 19.13
C PRO A 95 -10.38 0.82 18.74
N PRO A 96 -10.54 -0.26 19.54
CA PRO A 96 -11.35 -1.42 19.20
C PRO A 96 -12.78 -1.00 18.78
N TYR A 97 -13.14 -1.36 17.55
CA TYR A 97 -14.31 -0.96 16.75
C TYR A 97 -15.68 -1.38 17.33
N ASN A 98 -15.69 -1.97 18.52
CA ASN A 98 -16.83 -2.63 19.15
C ASN A 98 -17.44 -1.85 20.33
N GLN A 99 -17.07 -0.58 20.55
CA GLN A 99 -17.70 0.29 21.57
C GLN A 99 -17.88 1.74 21.08
N LEU A 100 -19.16 2.16 20.92
CA LEU A 100 -19.70 3.44 20.41
C LEU A 100 -19.62 3.64 18.89
N PRO A 101 -20.44 4.52 18.26
CA PRO A 101 -20.26 4.85 16.84
C PRO A 101 -18.81 5.31 16.65
N PRO A 102 -17.98 4.60 15.85
CA PRO A 102 -16.54 4.84 15.80
C PRO A 102 -16.13 6.22 15.26
N SER A 103 -17.11 7.04 14.82
CA SER A 103 -16.91 8.26 14.05
C SER A 103 -16.05 9.31 14.75
N ASP A 104 -16.31 9.56 16.02
CA ASP A 104 -15.75 10.73 16.70
C ASP A 104 -14.40 10.43 17.35
N GLN A 105 -14.11 9.16 17.67
CA GLN A 105 -12.91 8.81 18.44
C GLN A 105 -11.63 8.99 17.64
N PHE A 106 -11.64 8.71 16.33
CA PHE A 106 -10.48 8.97 15.47
C PHE A 106 -10.25 10.48 15.33
N ILE A 107 -11.31 11.22 14.96
CA ILE A 107 -11.27 12.66 14.72
C ILE A 107 -10.75 13.40 15.96
N GLN A 108 -11.23 13.03 17.16
CA GLN A 108 -10.75 13.60 18.43
C GLN A 108 -9.27 13.30 18.73
N LYS A 109 -8.70 12.23 18.15
CA LYS A 109 -7.31 11.83 18.34
C LYS A 109 -6.35 12.46 17.33
N ILE A 110 -6.84 13.09 16.26
CA ILE A 110 -6.00 13.68 15.21
C ILE A 110 -4.88 14.56 15.76
N PRO A 111 -5.11 15.51 16.71
CA PRO A 111 -4.01 16.32 17.24
C PRO A 111 -2.90 15.48 17.89
N ARG A 112 -3.28 14.44 18.65
CA ARG A 112 -2.33 13.52 19.30
C ARG A 112 -1.58 12.66 18.28
N LEU A 113 -2.26 12.22 17.23
CA LEU A 113 -1.68 11.44 16.14
C LEU A 113 -0.62 12.27 15.38
N ILE A 114 -0.89 13.54 15.12
CA ILE A 114 0.07 14.46 14.49
C ILE A 114 1.28 14.71 15.39
N SER A 115 1.07 14.94 16.69
CA SER A 115 2.19 15.04 17.65
C SER A 115 3.02 13.76 17.72
N LYS A 116 2.36 12.60 17.63
CA LYS A 116 3.06 11.31 17.53
C LYS A 116 3.86 11.22 16.24
N LEU A 117 3.32 11.66 15.10
CA LEU A 117 4.04 11.67 13.82
C LEU A 117 5.34 12.46 13.91
N ALA A 118 5.26 13.71 14.38
CA ALA A 118 6.42 14.57 14.60
C ALA A 118 7.49 13.87 15.44
N LYS A 119 7.09 13.24 16.56
CA LYS A 119 8.00 12.50 17.43
C LYS A 119 8.66 11.30 16.74
N GLU A 120 7.90 10.45 16.05
CA GLU A 120 8.42 9.22 15.41
C GLU A 120 9.31 9.53 14.20
N LEU A 121 9.05 10.67 13.52
CA LEU A 121 9.87 11.14 12.41
C LEU A 121 11.01 12.05 12.86
N GLU A 122 11.04 12.45 14.14
CA GLU A 122 11.97 13.46 14.70
C GLU A 122 11.91 14.79 13.94
N ILE A 123 10.70 15.22 13.60
CA ILE A 123 10.40 16.54 13.05
C ILE A 123 9.93 17.43 14.19
N GLU A 124 10.39 18.68 14.26
CA GLU A 124 9.88 19.64 15.24
C GLU A 124 8.38 19.86 15.01
N ALA A 125 7.57 19.78 16.06
CA ALA A 125 6.11 19.82 15.93
C ALA A 125 5.60 21.11 15.26
N SER A 126 6.33 22.22 15.39
CA SER A 126 6.01 23.49 14.74
C SER A 126 6.23 23.49 13.22
N GLN A 127 7.01 22.54 12.69
CA GLN A 127 7.23 22.38 11.25
C GLN A 127 6.13 21.57 10.57
N LEU A 128 5.34 20.81 11.34
CA LEU A 128 4.14 20.12 10.86
C LEU A 128 2.92 21.05 10.92
N ASP A 129 2.96 22.12 10.12
CA ASP A 129 1.98 23.22 10.13
C ASP A 129 0.73 22.97 9.28
N LYS A 130 0.56 21.74 8.77
CA LYS A 130 -0.57 21.29 7.94
C LYS A 130 -0.67 21.99 6.58
N THR A 131 0.43 22.56 6.09
CA THR A 131 0.56 23.00 4.69
C THR A 131 0.94 21.85 3.78
N LEU A 132 0.76 22.02 2.46
CA LEU A 132 1.21 21.04 1.49
C LEU A 132 2.74 20.88 1.55
N GLU A 133 3.47 21.99 1.68
CA GLU A 133 4.92 22.05 1.74
C GLU A 133 5.48 21.28 2.95
N SER A 134 4.79 21.28 4.08
CA SER A 134 5.21 20.51 5.26
C SER A 134 5.21 19.00 5.05
N LEU A 135 4.49 18.46 4.06
CA LEU A 135 4.55 17.05 3.70
C LEU A 135 5.89 16.66 3.08
N LEU A 136 6.59 17.59 2.43
CA LEU A 136 7.95 17.33 1.93
C LEU A 136 8.92 16.99 3.07
N LEU A 137 8.70 17.53 4.27
CA LEU A 137 9.49 17.19 5.47
C LEU A 137 9.19 15.77 5.94
N VAL A 138 7.93 15.34 5.84
CA VAL A 138 7.50 13.97 6.15
C VAL A 138 8.13 12.99 5.17
N ASP A 139 8.08 13.29 3.87
CA ASP A 139 8.69 12.49 2.81
C ASP A 139 10.21 12.33 3.03
N GLN A 140 10.90 13.44 3.27
CA GLN A 140 12.34 13.46 3.56
C GLN A 140 12.69 12.65 4.81
N ALA A 141 11.93 12.80 5.90
CA ALA A 141 12.18 12.09 7.14
C ALA A 141 12.04 10.57 6.96
N ILE A 142 10.98 10.12 6.27
CA ILE A 142 10.75 8.71 5.98
C ILE A 142 11.82 8.14 5.06
N ALA A 143 12.21 8.87 4.01
CA ALA A 143 13.28 8.47 3.10
C ALA A 143 14.63 8.34 3.83
N SER A 144 14.93 9.24 4.77
CA SER A 144 16.21 9.27 5.50
C SER A 144 16.41 8.11 6.48
N LYS A 145 15.33 7.54 7.01
CA LYS A 145 15.36 6.57 8.13
C LYS A 145 15.21 5.11 7.72
N ASN A 146 15.39 4.80 6.44
CA ASN A 146 15.07 3.50 5.84
C ASN A 146 13.61 3.11 6.10
N ARG A 147 12.77 3.24 5.06
CA ARG A 147 11.32 3.05 5.15
C ARG A 147 10.90 1.73 5.81
N GLN A 148 11.68 0.67 5.64
CA GLN A 148 11.39 -0.64 6.23
C GLN A 148 11.20 -0.58 7.77
N ASN A 149 11.87 0.36 8.44
CA ASN A 149 11.74 0.58 9.89
C ASN A 149 10.33 1.02 10.33
N TYR A 150 9.51 1.52 9.41
CA TYR A 150 8.13 1.96 9.65
C TYR A 150 7.08 0.95 9.17
N ILE A 151 7.50 -0.02 8.35
CA ILE A 151 6.66 -1.02 7.67
C ILE A 151 6.53 -2.30 8.49
N ASP A 152 7.53 -2.66 9.30
CA ASP A 152 7.58 -3.95 9.99
C ASP A 152 6.29 -4.23 10.78
N SER A 153 5.69 -5.39 10.48
CA SER A 153 4.30 -5.76 10.76
C SER A 153 3.89 -5.77 12.24
N GLU A 154 4.85 -5.74 13.15
CA GLU A 154 4.58 -5.63 14.60
C GLU A 154 4.35 -4.17 15.03
N ASN A 155 4.62 -3.21 14.16
CA ASN A 155 4.71 -1.80 14.52
C ASN A 155 4.45 -0.90 13.30
N GLN A 156 3.21 -0.89 12.78
CA GLN A 156 2.68 0.14 11.86
C GLN A 156 2.60 1.52 12.57
N LYS A 157 3.71 1.97 13.17
CA LYS A 157 3.78 3.00 14.21
C LYS A 157 3.25 4.33 13.74
N ILE A 158 3.44 4.62 12.46
CA ILE A 158 3.16 5.91 11.86
C ILE A 158 1.95 5.90 10.93
N PHE A 159 1.38 4.75 10.54
CA PHE A 159 0.35 4.70 9.51
C PHE A 159 -0.90 5.52 9.87
N GLY A 160 -1.48 5.27 11.05
CA GLY A 160 -2.61 6.08 11.55
C GLY A 160 -2.26 7.56 11.74
N SER A 161 -1.01 7.86 12.08
CA SER A 161 -0.52 9.24 12.22
C SER A 161 -0.34 9.95 10.87
N LEU A 162 0.09 9.22 9.83
CA LEU A 162 0.18 9.70 8.46
C LEU A 162 -1.20 10.00 7.89
N ILE A 163 -2.17 9.09 8.08
CA ILE A 163 -3.57 9.32 7.68
C ILE A 163 -4.09 10.61 8.31
N ALA A 164 -3.88 10.79 9.62
CA ALA A 164 -4.31 12.00 10.31
C ALA A 164 -3.66 13.27 9.77
N TYR A 165 -2.35 13.23 9.47
CA TYR A 165 -1.63 14.42 9.01
C TYR A 165 -1.95 14.78 7.55
N VAL A 166 -1.84 13.83 6.63
CA VAL A 166 -2.20 14.01 5.22
C VAL A 166 -3.65 14.46 5.10
N GLY A 167 -4.55 13.83 5.85
CA GLY A 167 -5.96 14.22 5.86
C GLY A 167 -6.19 15.63 6.41
N GLU A 168 -5.45 16.10 7.42
CA GLU A 168 -5.54 17.48 7.89
C GLU A 168 -5.08 18.49 6.83
N VAL A 169 -4.00 18.19 6.09
CA VAL A 169 -3.52 19.01 4.97
C VAL A 169 -4.61 19.14 3.91
N VAL A 170 -5.15 18.00 3.45
CA VAL A 170 -6.22 17.96 2.44
C VAL A 170 -7.47 18.66 2.95
N ARG A 171 -7.90 18.40 4.20
CA ARG A 171 -9.09 19.01 4.81
C ARG A 171 -9.02 20.52 4.81
N ILE A 172 -7.89 21.09 5.23
CA ILE A 172 -7.70 22.54 5.26
C ILE A 172 -7.72 23.10 3.84
N ALA A 173 -6.99 22.48 2.92
CA ALA A 173 -6.86 22.96 1.54
C ALA A 173 -8.19 22.99 0.77
N ILE A 174 -9.07 22.01 0.98
CA ILE A 174 -10.36 21.93 0.28
C ILE A 174 -11.54 22.49 1.10
N ASN A 175 -11.26 23.09 2.26
CA ASN A 175 -12.26 23.52 3.24
C ASN A 175 -13.29 22.41 3.57
N GLY A 176 -12.77 21.20 3.75
CA GLY A 176 -13.56 20.00 3.97
C GLY A 176 -13.79 19.67 5.45
N GLU A 177 -14.50 18.58 5.68
CA GLU A 177 -14.81 18.03 6.99
C GLU A 177 -14.41 16.56 7.06
N TRP A 178 -13.89 16.14 8.22
CA TRP A 178 -13.67 14.73 8.47
C TRP A 178 -15.00 13.99 8.55
N GLN A 179 -15.06 12.86 7.85
CA GLN A 179 -16.15 11.91 7.96
C GLN A 179 -15.55 10.52 8.18
N MET A 180 -16.18 9.73 9.03
CA MET A 180 -15.95 8.30 9.07
C MET A 180 -17.05 7.65 8.25
N ARG A 181 -16.68 6.84 7.26
CA ARG A 181 -17.63 6.09 6.43
C ARG A 181 -17.43 4.61 6.61
N GLN A 182 -18.53 3.88 6.70
CA GLN A 182 -18.53 2.44 6.79
C GLN A 182 -18.21 1.85 5.41
N ASP A 183 -17.28 0.90 5.35
CA ASP A 183 -17.04 0.12 4.13
C ASP A 183 -18.15 -0.93 3.93
N ASN A 184 -18.11 -1.69 2.83
CA ASN A 184 -19.01 -2.82 2.58
C ASN A 184 -18.96 -3.88 3.68
N ASN A 185 -17.84 -3.97 4.41
CA ASN A 185 -17.77 -4.72 5.66
C ASN A 185 -18.28 -3.82 6.82
N PRO A 186 -19.35 -4.22 7.52
CA PRO A 186 -19.97 -3.38 8.55
C PRO A 186 -19.06 -3.10 9.76
N ASP A 187 -18.01 -3.90 9.97
CA ASP A 187 -17.09 -3.71 11.09
C ASP A 187 -15.97 -2.71 10.77
N ILE A 188 -15.93 -2.20 9.54
CA ILE A 188 -14.86 -1.36 9.03
C ILE A 188 -15.35 0.07 8.83
N TRP A 189 -14.64 1.02 9.44
CA TRP A 189 -14.85 2.45 9.25
C TRP A 189 -13.57 3.11 8.74
N GLU A 190 -13.70 3.85 7.66
CA GLU A 190 -12.61 4.56 7.02
C GLU A 190 -12.72 6.08 7.22
N PRO A 191 -11.61 6.75 7.55
CA PRO A 191 -11.56 8.20 7.59
C PRO A 191 -11.47 8.78 6.18
N MET A 192 -12.33 9.75 5.89
CA MET A 192 -12.42 10.44 4.60
C MET A 192 -12.59 11.94 4.83
N ILE A 193 -12.26 12.75 3.82
CA ILE A 193 -12.57 14.18 3.82
C ILE A 193 -13.72 14.43 2.86
N ALA A 194 -14.82 14.99 3.35
CA ALA A 194 -15.91 15.48 2.51
C ALA A 194 -15.72 16.98 2.25
N SER A 195 -15.77 17.39 0.99
CA SER A 195 -15.74 18.80 0.59
C SER A 195 -17.14 19.40 0.56
N GLN A 196 -17.20 20.73 0.47
CA GLN A 196 -18.47 21.47 0.40
C GLN A 196 -19.32 21.17 -0.85
N ASN A 197 -18.69 20.71 -1.94
CA ASN A 197 -19.39 20.31 -3.16
C ASN A 197 -19.90 18.85 -3.12
N GLY A 198 -19.79 18.17 -1.97
CA GLY A 198 -20.28 16.81 -1.77
C GLY A 198 -19.35 15.70 -2.27
N ARG A 199 -18.18 16.05 -2.81
CA ARG A 199 -17.12 15.08 -3.14
C ARG A 199 -16.42 14.58 -1.87
N VAL A 200 -15.76 13.43 -2.01
CA VAL A 200 -15.18 12.70 -0.88
C VAL A 200 -13.82 12.18 -1.28
N ALA A 201 -12.79 12.62 -0.56
CA ALA A 201 -11.45 12.09 -0.68
C ALA A 201 -11.31 10.85 0.21
N SER A 202 -11.19 9.67 -0.42
CA SER A 202 -10.67 8.46 0.23
C SER A 202 -9.20 8.31 -0.14
N PHE A 203 -8.36 8.11 0.86
CA PHE A 203 -6.90 8.19 0.68
C PHE A 203 -6.12 7.19 1.55
N CYS A 204 -6.78 6.37 2.37
CA CYS A 204 -6.12 5.37 3.20
C CYS A 204 -5.34 4.36 2.35
N ILE A 205 -5.92 3.89 1.25
CA ILE A 205 -5.25 2.96 0.33
C ILE A 205 -4.06 3.62 -0.37
N LEU A 206 -4.18 4.90 -0.76
CA LEU A 206 -3.09 5.63 -1.40
C LEU A 206 -1.90 5.78 -0.45
N ILE A 207 -2.16 6.16 0.81
CA ILE A 207 -1.09 6.25 1.83
C ILE A 207 -0.48 4.86 2.09
N PHE A 208 -1.30 3.81 2.08
CA PHE A 208 -0.81 2.45 2.26
C PHE A 208 0.11 2.05 1.10
N ASP A 209 -0.36 2.14 -0.14
CA ASP A 209 0.44 1.80 -1.32
C ASP A 209 1.74 2.61 -1.35
N GLU A 210 1.67 3.91 -1.02
CA GLU A 210 2.86 4.76 -0.97
C GLU A 210 3.84 4.36 0.12
N LEU A 211 3.35 3.98 1.30
CA LEU A 211 4.20 3.61 2.41
C LEU A 211 4.77 2.19 2.23
N TYR A 212 4.02 1.26 1.64
CA TYR A 212 4.36 -0.16 1.63
C TYR A 212 4.87 -0.68 0.27
N GLU A 213 4.42 -0.11 -0.85
CA GLU A 213 4.68 -0.65 -2.20
C GLU A 213 5.59 0.25 -3.05
N ALA A 214 5.63 1.56 -2.81
CA ALA A 214 6.38 2.49 -3.68
C ALA A 214 7.91 2.40 -3.50
N GLU A 215 8.70 2.57 -4.56
CA GLU A 215 10.17 2.69 -4.42
C GLU A 215 10.57 4.08 -3.90
N GLU A 216 9.80 5.12 -4.26
CA GLU A 216 9.93 6.51 -3.81
C GLU A 216 8.57 6.94 -3.23
N SER A 217 8.55 7.51 -2.01
CA SER A 217 7.30 7.98 -1.39
C SER A 217 7.17 9.50 -1.54
N SER A 218 5.99 9.96 -1.93
CA SER A 218 5.59 11.36 -1.95
C SER A 218 4.15 11.49 -1.43
N PHE A 219 4.00 11.60 -0.11
CA PHE A 219 2.74 11.96 0.52
C PHE A 219 2.30 13.37 0.09
N TYR A 220 3.25 14.24 -0.27
CA TYR A 220 2.98 15.50 -0.97
C TYR A 220 2.14 15.28 -2.24
N THR A 221 2.57 14.39 -3.13
CA THR A 221 1.90 14.13 -4.42
C THR A 221 0.50 13.56 -4.22
N ILE A 222 0.31 12.70 -3.22
CA ILE A 222 -1.02 12.20 -2.86
C ILE A 222 -1.94 13.35 -2.44
N ALA A 223 -1.48 14.21 -1.53
CA ALA A 223 -2.27 15.33 -1.06
C ALA A 223 -2.60 16.31 -2.20
N GLU A 224 -1.61 16.65 -3.04
CA GLU A 224 -1.77 17.53 -4.20
C GLU A 224 -2.84 17.00 -5.17
N MET A 225 -2.72 15.72 -5.56
CA MET A 225 -3.69 15.06 -6.44
C MET A 225 -5.11 15.12 -5.87
N LEU A 226 -5.28 14.83 -4.57
CA LEU A 226 -6.59 14.87 -3.91
C LEU A 226 -7.17 16.28 -3.87
N ILE A 227 -6.33 17.30 -3.62
CA ILE A 227 -6.74 18.70 -3.60
C ILE A 227 -7.20 19.14 -5.00
N GLU A 228 -6.42 18.85 -6.03
CA GLU A 228 -6.77 19.20 -7.41
C GLU A 228 -8.08 18.56 -7.86
N ASP A 229 -8.29 17.28 -7.54
CA ASP A 229 -9.52 16.56 -7.89
C ASP A 229 -10.77 17.24 -7.30
N HIS A 230 -10.65 17.93 -6.16
CA HIS A 230 -11.78 18.62 -5.52
C HIS A 230 -12.01 20.06 -6.00
N GLN A 231 -11.02 20.63 -6.72
CA GLN A 231 -11.10 22.00 -7.27
C GLN A 231 -11.61 22.06 -8.71
N ARG A 232 -11.63 20.94 -9.44
CA ARG A 232 -12.12 20.84 -10.83
C ARG A 232 -13.63 20.73 -10.94
#